data_AF-A0A9K3HPX7-F1
#
_entry.id   AF-A0A9K3HPX7-F1
#
_cell.length_a   1.000
_cell.length_b   1.000
_cell.length_c   1.000
_cell.angle_alpha   90.00
_cell.angle_beta   90.00
_cell.angle_gamma   90.00
#
_symmetry.space_group_name_H-M   'P 1'
#
loop_
_entity.id
_entity.type
_entity.pdbx_description
1 polymer ?
#
loop_
_entity_poly.entity_id
_entity_poly.type
_entity_poly.pdbx_seq_one_letter_code
_entity_poly.pdbx_strand_id
1 'polypeptide(L)'
;MLQHGGWECLLNTIEACSIHAWPQVSDHYPFVYCVEKLSYEDKHTEWNTCFKKLNLDPKPVIDCYTSGMGHKLELQYADEISALEPPHDYVPWVIVDGQPLYNDYTDFISFICKAFKGSNMPQACLRVSHPITSPTDAVKSFNHVSYKGEEGVNSKATLSEIISSIVASWMIL
;
A
#
# COMPACT_ATOMS: atom_id res chain seq x y z
N MET A 1 -6.76 -15.68 -2.31
CA MET A 1 -5.47 -15.54 -3.02
C MET A 1 -5.17 -14.06 -3.09
N LEU A 2 -3.93 -13.67 -2.78
CA LEU A 2 -3.46 -12.30 -2.90
C LEU A 2 -3.02 -12.01 -4.34
N GLN A 3 -3.27 -10.81 -4.84
CA GLN A 3 -3.11 -10.47 -6.26
C GLN A 3 -1.63 -10.38 -6.67
N HIS A 4 -0.74 -10.12 -5.71
CA HIS A 4 0.68 -9.88 -5.93
C HIS A 4 1.60 -10.93 -5.27
N GLY A 5 1.05 -12.11 -4.91
CA GLY A 5 1.84 -13.28 -4.48
C GLY A 5 2.25 -13.28 -3.00
N GLY A 6 3.29 -14.06 -2.67
CA GLY A 6 3.66 -14.33 -1.28
C GLY A 6 4.28 -13.15 -0.53
N TRP A 7 4.91 -12.21 -1.23
CA TRP A 7 5.50 -11.01 -0.61
C TRP A 7 4.43 -10.05 -0.10
N GLU A 8 3.32 -9.90 -0.83
CA GLU A 8 2.17 -9.11 -0.37
C GLU A 8 1.62 -9.67 0.95
N CYS A 9 1.53 -11.01 1.09
CA CYS A 9 1.08 -11.63 2.35
C CYS A 9 1.99 -11.24 3.52
N LEU A 10 3.31 -11.31 3.28
CA LEU A 10 4.31 -10.99 4.29
C LEU A 10 4.21 -9.52 4.68
N LEU A 11 4.20 -8.61 3.71
CA LEU A 11 4.23 -7.18 3.98
C LEU A 11 2.94 -6.70 4.63
N ASN A 12 1.76 -7.17 4.19
CA ASN A 12 0.48 -6.87 4.86
C ASN A 12 0.54 -7.28 6.33
N THR A 13 1.03 -8.50 6.62
CA THR A 13 1.15 -8.97 8.01
C THR A 13 2.15 -8.13 8.83
N ILE A 14 3.27 -7.72 8.23
CA ILE A 14 4.27 -6.87 8.88
C ILE A 14 3.70 -5.48 9.17
N GLU A 15 2.97 -4.89 8.24
CA GLU A 15 2.33 -3.59 8.39
C GLU A 15 1.21 -3.64 9.43
N ALA A 16 0.37 -4.67 9.41
CA ALA A 16 -0.63 -4.94 10.46
C ALA A 16 0.03 -5.05 11.85
N CYS A 17 1.14 -5.79 11.95
CA CYS A 17 1.91 -5.90 13.18
C CYS A 17 2.55 -4.56 13.61
N SER A 18 2.93 -3.69 12.66
CA SER A 18 3.44 -2.35 12.97
C SER A 18 2.36 -1.43 13.54
N ILE A 19 1.14 -1.49 13.00
CA ILE A 19 -0.03 -0.75 13.51
C ILE A 19 -0.37 -1.24 14.92
N HIS A 20 -0.35 -2.56 15.15
CA HIS A 20 -0.58 -3.14 16.46
C HIS A 20 0.50 -2.75 17.48
N ALA A 21 1.77 -2.78 17.08
CA ALA A 21 2.90 -2.44 17.95
C ALA A 21 2.95 -0.94 18.30
N TRP A 22 2.55 -0.08 17.37
CA TRP A 22 2.60 1.37 17.52
C TRP A 22 1.23 1.98 17.15
N PRO A 23 0.23 1.95 18.05
CA PRO A 23 -1.16 2.26 17.71
C PRO A 23 -1.42 3.69 17.23
N GLN A 24 -0.54 4.64 17.60
CA GLN A 24 -0.67 6.02 17.14
C GLN A 24 -0.23 6.12 15.68
N VAL A 25 -1.06 6.74 14.85
CA VAL A 25 -0.77 6.93 13.41
C VAL A 25 0.57 7.61 13.17
N SER A 26 0.93 8.59 14.01
CA SER A 26 2.23 9.27 13.93
C SER A 26 3.44 8.35 14.07
N ASP A 27 3.25 7.18 14.69
CA ASP A 27 4.34 6.30 15.11
C ASP A 27 4.51 5.14 14.11
N HIS A 28 3.42 4.52 13.63
CA HIS A 28 3.50 3.44 12.64
C HIS A 28 3.56 3.94 11.18
N TYR A 29 2.92 5.07 10.86
CA TYR A 29 2.81 5.52 9.46
C TYR A 29 4.16 5.75 8.76
N PRO A 30 5.20 6.32 9.41
CA PRO A 30 6.52 6.42 8.78
C PRO A 30 7.12 5.07 8.38
N PHE A 31 6.87 4.02 9.17
CA PHE A 31 7.33 2.67 8.88
C PHE A 31 6.58 2.07 7.69
N VAL A 32 5.24 2.11 7.71
CA VAL A 32 4.39 1.66 6.59
C VAL A 32 4.79 2.37 5.30
N TYR A 33 4.89 3.69 5.32
CA TYR A 33 5.32 4.48 4.16
C TYR A 33 6.70 4.07 3.63
N CYS A 34 7.65 3.75 4.51
CA CYS A 34 8.96 3.29 4.09
C CYS A 34 8.90 1.91 3.40
N VAL A 35 8.10 0.98 3.93
CA VAL A 35 7.89 -0.35 3.34
C VAL A 35 7.19 -0.24 1.98
N GLU A 36 6.10 0.52 1.90
CA GLU A 36 5.35 0.77 0.68
C GLU A 36 6.21 1.43 -0.41
N LYS A 37 7.05 2.39 -0.03
CA LYS A 37 8.01 3.00 -0.98
C LYS A 37 8.98 1.99 -1.55
N LEU A 38 9.49 1.06 -0.72
CA LEU A 38 10.37 0.00 -1.21
C LEU A 38 9.63 -0.99 -2.10
N SER A 39 8.38 -1.32 -1.76
CA SER A 39 7.50 -2.15 -2.61
C SER A 39 7.30 -1.52 -3.99
N TYR A 40 6.97 -0.22 -4.03
CA TYR A 40 6.81 0.55 -5.26
C TYR A 40 8.08 0.63 -6.13
N GLU A 41 9.26 0.59 -5.51
CA GLU A 41 10.55 0.59 -6.22
C GLU A 41 11.04 -0.83 -6.60
N ASP A 42 10.19 -1.86 -6.50
CA ASP A 42 10.53 -3.28 -6.69
C ASP A 42 11.65 -3.79 -5.77
N LYS A 43 11.77 -3.17 -4.57
CA LYS A 43 12.75 -3.49 -3.52
C LYS A 43 12.09 -4.02 -2.25
N HIS A 44 10.92 -4.66 -2.38
CA HIS A 44 10.15 -5.21 -1.25
C HIS A 44 10.96 -6.16 -0.36
N THR A 45 12.00 -6.82 -0.88
CA THR A 45 12.90 -7.66 -0.07
C THR A 45 13.72 -6.88 0.96
N GLU A 46 13.86 -5.57 0.81
CA GLU A 46 14.61 -4.67 1.69
C GLU A 46 13.74 -4.02 2.79
N TRP A 47 12.49 -4.44 2.94
CA TRP A 47 11.52 -3.82 3.87
C TRP A 47 12.07 -3.64 5.29
N ASN A 48 12.84 -4.61 5.79
CA ASN A 48 13.41 -4.59 7.15
C ASN A 48 14.45 -3.48 7.35
N THR A 49 15.00 -2.91 6.27
CA THR A 49 15.89 -1.74 6.36
C THR A 49 15.17 -0.51 6.94
N CYS A 50 13.84 -0.47 6.87
CA CYS A 50 13.02 0.61 7.43
C CYS A 50 13.17 0.76 8.94
N PHE A 51 13.36 -0.33 9.70
CA PHE A 51 13.64 -0.24 11.14
C PHE A 51 14.89 0.59 11.41
N LYS A 52 15.99 0.30 10.70
CA LYS A 52 17.24 1.02 10.85
C LYS A 52 17.14 2.46 10.36
N LYS A 53 16.50 2.69 9.21
CA LYS A 53 16.33 4.04 8.62
C LYS A 53 15.56 4.99 9.54
N LEU A 54 14.59 4.44 10.28
CA LEU A 54 13.71 5.21 11.17
C LEU A 54 14.11 5.11 12.65
N ASN A 55 15.20 4.40 12.97
CA ASN A 55 15.64 4.15 14.34
C ASN A 55 14.53 3.53 15.23
N LEU A 56 13.83 2.53 14.69
CA LEU A 56 12.78 1.79 15.37
C LEU A 56 13.30 0.45 15.89
N ASP A 57 12.84 0.03 17.07
CA ASP A 57 13.08 -1.32 17.58
C ASP A 57 12.24 -2.33 16.77
N PRO A 58 12.87 -3.32 16.09
CA PRO A 58 12.12 -4.32 15.34
C PRO A 58 11.34 -5.29 16.24
N LYS A 59 11.73 -5.45 17.51
CA LYS A 59 11.24 -6.53 18.37
C LYS A 59 9.71 -6.61 18.47
N PRO A 60 8.96 -5.52 18.74
CA PRO A 60 7.50 -5.60 18.86
C PRO A 60 6.80 -6.11 17.59
N VAL A 61 7.28 -5.68 16.41
CA VAL A 61 6.72 -6.09 15.12
C VAL A 61 7.06 -7.55 14.80
N ILE A 62 8.31 -7.95 15.05
CA ILE A 62 8.78 -9.33 14.81
C ILE A 62 8.12 -10.31 15.77
N ASP A 63 7.95 -9.95 17.05
CA ASP A 63 7.25 -10.77 18.04
C ASP A 63 5.77 -10.95 17.64
N CYS A 64 5.10 -9.89 17.16
CA CYS A 64 3.75 -9.99 16.62
C CYS A 64 3.66 -10.95 15.42
N TYR A 65 4.58 -10.82 14.47
CA TYR A 65 4.61 -11.66 13.28
C TYR A 65 4.84 -13.14 13.63
N THR A 66 5.84 -13.42 14.48
CA THR A 66 6.25 -14.80 14.82
C THR A 66 5.34 -15.51 15.82
N SER A 67 4.61 -14.77 16.65
CA SER A 67 3.66 -15.34 17.63
C SER A 67 2.33 -15.82 17.02
N GLY A 68 2.08 -15.54 15.74
CA GLY A 68 0.79 -15.76 15.10
C GLY A 68 -0.24 -14.67 15.39
N MET A 69 0.12 -13.61 16.12
CA MET A 69 -0.73 -12.44 16.32
C MET A 69 -1.00 -11.72 14.99
N GLY A 70 0.01 -11.61 14.11
CA GLY A 70 -0.16 -11.05 12.77
C GLY A 70 -1.29 -11.70 11.98
N HIS A 71 -1.38 -13.04 12.02
CA HIS A 71 -2.48 -13.76 11.34
C HIS A 71 -3.86 -13.41 11.92
N LYS A 72 -3.96 -13.21 13.24
CA LYS A 72 -5.23 -12.80 13.88
C LYS A 72 -5.64 -11.40 13.45
N LEU A 73 -4.68 -10.48 13.31
CA LEU A 73 -4.92 -9.12 12.82
C LEU A 73 -5.41 -9.15 11.37
N GLU A 74 -4.76 -9.93 10.50
CA GLU A 74 -5.20 -10.09 9.10
C GLU A 74 -6.63 -10.62 8.98
N LEU A 75 -7.03 -11.58 9.84
CA LEU A 75 -8.43 -12.05 9.87
C LEU A 75 -9.41 -10.97 10.32
N GLN A 76 -9.03 -10.14 11.31
CA GLN A 76 -9.86 -9.02 11.76
C GLN A 76 -10.03 -7.97 10.64
N TYR A 77 -8.95 -7.63 9.94
CA TYR A 77 -9.02 -6.71 8.81
C TYR A 77 -9.80 -7.29 7.64
N ALA A 78 -9.72 -8.61 7.39
CA ALA A 78 -10.56 -9.27 6.41
C ALA A 78 -12.06 -9.15 6.77
N ASP A 79 -12.42 -9.31 8.05
CA ASP A 79 -13.80 -9.11 8.52
C ASP A 79 -14.25 -7.64 8.32
N GLU A 80 -13.41 -6.66 8.68
CA GLU A 80 -13.68 -5.23 8.48
C GLU A 80 -13.89 -4.88 7.00
N ILE A 81 -13.01 -5.37 6.12
CA ILE A 81 -13.11 -5.16 4.67
C ILE A 81 -14.36 -5.84 4.10
N SER A 82 -14.71 -7.03 4.59
CA SER A 82 -15.90 -7.77 4.14
C SER A 82 -17.21 -7.10 4.55
N ALA A 83 -17.18 -6.29 5.60
CA ALA A 83 -18.32 -5.54 6.12
C ALA A 83 -18.49 -4.14 5.49
N LEU A 84 -17.63 -3.76 4.54
CA LEU A 84 -17.76 -2.50 3.81
C LEU A 84 -19.08 -2.44 3.04
N GLU A 85 -19.77 -1.31 3.16
CA GLU A 85 -21.00 -1.01 2.44
C GLU A 85 -20.86 0.34 1.69
N PRO A 86 -20.85 0.33 0.34
CA PRO A 86 -20.90 -0.85 -0.53
C PRO A 86 -19.60 -1.67 -0.47
N PRO A 87 -19.64 -2.96 -0.85
CA PRO A 87 -18.42 -3.77 -0.97
C PRO A 87 -17.43 -3.14 -1.95
N HIS A 88 -16.15 -3.12 -1.58
CA HIS A 88 -15.10 -2.64 -2.47
C HIS A 88 -14.89 -3.60 -3.66
N ASP A 89 -14.66 -3.06 -4.84
CA ASP A 89 -14.40 -3.78 -6.09
C ASP A 89 -12.96 -3.59 -6.61
N TYR A 90 -12.19 -2.70 -5.98
CA TYR A 90 -10.76 -2.51 -6.20
C TYR A 90 -10.04 -1.98 -4.96
N VAL A 91 -8.72 -1.85 -5.05
CA VAL A 91 -7.87 -1.09 -4.13
C VAL A 91 -7.02 -0.07 -4.90
N PRO A 92 -6.68 1.10 -4.32
CA PRO A 92 -7.06 1.55 -2.97
C PRO A 92 -8.56 1.91 -2.87
N TRP A 93 -9.18 1.57 -1.73
CA TRP A 93 -10.57 1.92 -1.41
C TRP A 93 -10.59 3.00 -0.32
N VAL A 94 -10.81 4.25 -0.73
CA VAL A 94 -10.73 5.42 0.17
C VAL A 94 -12.11 5.89 0.59
N ILE A 95 -12.33 6.03 1.90
CA ILE A 95 -13.59 6.48 2.50
C ILE A 95 -13.33 7.73 3.35
N VAL A 96 -14.14 8.78 3.15
CA VAL A 96 -14.11 10.02 3.96
C VAL A 96 -15.51 10.27 4.54
N ASP A 97 -15.62 10.38 5.87
CA ASP A 97 -16.91 10.56 6.60
C ASP A 97 -18.01 9.58 6.14
N GLY A 98 -17.63 8.31 5.93
CA GLY A 98 -18.53 7.24 5.48
C GLY A 98 -18.82 7.21 3.98
N GLN A 99 -18.24 8.11 3.18
CA GLN A 99 -18.45 8.17 1.72
C GLN A 99 -17.24 7.59 0.96
N PRO A 100 -17.41 6.52 0.17
CA PRO A 100 -16.36 6.05 -0.73
C PRO A 100 -16.11 7.07 -1.85
N LEU A 101 -14.85 7.34 -2.15
CA LEU A 101 -14.45 8.36 -3.14
C LEU A 101 -14.41 7.84 -4.58
N TYR A 102 -14.44 6.53 -4.76
CA TYR A 102 -14.25 5.86 -6.04
C TYR A 102 -13.02 6.37 -6.83
N ASN A 103 -13.21 6.76 -8.09
CA ASN A 103 -12.16 7.28 -8.98
C ASN A 103 -11.59 8.64 -8.53
N ASP A 104 -12.27 9.34 -7.63
CA ASP A 104 -11.83 10.63 -7.10
C ASP A 104 -10.90 10.48 -5.88
N TYR A 105 -10.44 9.25 -5.57
CA TYR A 105 -9.61 8.98 -4.39
C TYR A 105 -8.31 9.80 -4.34
N THR A 106 -7.80 10.26 -5.49
CA THR A 106 -6.61 11.13 -5.55
C THR A 106 -6.90 12.56 -5.07
N ASP A 107 -8.15 13.00 -5.11
CA ASP A 107 -8.62 14.31 -4.63
C ASP A 107 -9.10 14.25 -3.16
N PHE A 108 -8.67 13.24 -2.40
CA PHE A 108 -9.13 13.01 -1.01
C PHE A 108 -9.00 14.24 -0.10
N ILE A 109 -8.03 15.12 -0.33
CA ILE A 109 -7.88 16.37 0.43
C ILE A 109 -9.11 17.27 0.29
N SER A 110 -9.67 17.41 -0.92
CA SER A 110 -10.87 18.19 -1.15
C SER A 110 -12.08 17.61 -0.41
N PHE A 111 -12.21 16.28 -0.38
CA PHE A 111 -13.27 15.61 0.37
C PHE A 111 -13.10 15.77 1.88
N ILE A 112 -11.88 15.63 2.41
CA ILE A 112 -11.58 15.91 3.83
C ILE A 112 -11.98 17.34 4.19
N CYS A 113 -11.59 18.31 3.36
CA CYS A 113 -11.88 19.72 3.61
C CYS A 113 -13.38 20.03 3.56
N LYS A 114 -14.15 19.38 2.68
CA LYS A 114 -15.61 19.47 2.64
C LYS A 114 -16.27 18.83 3.87
N ALA A 115 -15.72 17.71 4.36
CA ALA A 115 -16.24 16.99 5.51
C ALA A 115 -15.88 17.64 6.87
N PHE A 116 -14.87 18.50 6.90
CA PHE A 116 -14.37 19.13 8.12
C PHE A 116 -15.40 20.09 8.74
N LYS A 117 -15.87 19.76 9.95
CA LYS A 117 -16.89 20.54 10.71
C LYS A 117 -16.28 21.44 11.80
N GLY A 118 -14.94 21.46 11.94
CA GLY A 118 -14.25 22.26 12.95
C GLY A 118 -14.20 23.75 12.60
N SER A 119 -14.11 24.61 13.61
CA SER A 119 -14.02 26.07 13.42
C SER A 119 -12.66 26.55 12.89
N ASN A 120 -11.59 25.81 13.22
CA ASN A 120 -10.21 26.15 12.82
C ASN A 120 -9.85 25.35 11.57
N MET A 121 -10.25 25.85 10.40
CA MET A 121 -10.00 25.18 9.12
C MET A 121 -8.49 25.03 8.86
N PRO A 122 -7.99 23.83 8.53
CA PRO A 122 -6.59 23.63 8.20
C PRO A 122 -6.15 24.47 6.98
N GLN A 123 -4.91 24.97 7.02
CA GLN A 123 -4.34 25.77 5.92
C GLN A 123 -4.39 25.05 4.56
N ALA A 124 -4.27 23.71 4.57
CA ALA A 124 -4.38 22.88 3.38
C ALA A 124 -5.73 23.06 2.67
N CYS A 125 -6.82 23.24 3.42
CA CYS A 125 -8.17 23.44 2.88
C CYS A 125 -8.36 24.81 2.24
N LEU A 126 -7.66 25.84 2.72
CA LEU A 126 -7.71 27.19 2.14
C LEU A 126 -7.04 27.27 0.76
N ARG A 127 -6.11 26.35 0.46
CA ARG A 127 -5.44 26.28 -0.84
C ARG A 127 -6.26 25.55 -1.91
N VAL A 128 -7.19 24.68 -1.49
CA VAL A 128 -8.10 23.96 -2.40
C VAL A 128 -9.17 24.89 -2.99
N SER A 129 -9.50 25.98 -2.29
CA SER A 129 -10.48 27.00 -2.76
C SER A 129 -9.99 27.92 -3.89
N HIS A 130 -8.72 27.82 -4.31
CA HIS A 130 -8.20 28.56 -5.46
C HIS A 130 -7.59 27.58 -6.47
N PRO A 131 -8.08 27.50 -7.72
CA PRO A 131 -7.44 26.69 -8.74
C PRO A 131 -6.08 27.32 -9.07
N ILE A 132 -5.01 26.79 -8.46
CA ILE A 132 -3.65 27.18 -8.78
C ILE A 132 -3.28 26.45 -10.09
N THR A 133 -3.37 27.16 -11.21
CA THR A 133 -2.50 26.90 -12.35
C THR A 133 -1.06 27.23 -11.94
N SER A 134 -0.29 26.22 -11.56
CA SER A 134 1.16 26.28 -11.37
C SER A 134 1.76 24.98 -11.93
N PRO A 135 2.95 25.05 -12.56
CA PRO A 135 3.33 24.13 -13.62
C PRO A 135 3.54 22.72 -13.08
N THR A 136 3.15 21.76 -13.91
CA THR A 136 3.35 20.33 -13.75
C THR A 136 4.82 20.00 -13.56
N ASP A 137 5.28 19.95 -12.31
CA ASP A 137 6.17 18.87 -11.93
C ASP A 137 5.32 17.63 -12.03
N ALA A 138 5.53 16.85 -13.09
CA ALA A 138 4.88 15.57 -13.28
C ALA A 138 5.32 14.64 -12.14
N VAL A 139 4.68 14.77 -10.97
CA VAL A 139 4.43 13.62 -10.11
C VAL A 139 3.68 12.68 -11.04
N LYS A 140 4.37 11.64 -11.46
CA LYS A 140 3.82 10.51 -12.17
C LYS A 140 2.70 9.94 -11.30
N SER A 141 1.50 10.53 -11.42
CA SER A 141 0.28 10.07 -10.80
C SER A 141 -0.15 8.83 -11.55
N PHE A 142 0.42 7.70 -11.17
CA PHE A 142 0.02 6.42 -11.69
C PHE A 142 -1.05 5.85 -10.77
N ASN A 143 -2.27 5.88 -11.28
CA ASN A 143 -3.43 5.25 -10.67
C ASN A 143 -3.24 3.72 -10.74
N HIS A 144 -2.46 3.16 -9.83
CA HIS A 144 -2.28 1.72 -9.70
C HIS A 144 -3.50 1.16 -8.96
N VAL A 145 -4.61 1.07 -9.68
CA VAL A 145 -5.84 0.43 -9.20
C VAL A 145 -5.73 -1.06 -9.45
N SER A 146 -6.05 -1.86 -8.44
CA SER A 146 -6.01 -3.33 -8.51
C SER A 146 -7.43 -3.86 -8.28
N TYR A 147 -8.04 -4.46 -9.30
CA TYR A 147 -9.44 -4.89 -9.28
C TYR A 147 -9.63 -6.26 -8.64
N LYS A 148 -10.75 -6.45 -7.97
CA LYS A 148 -11.12 -7.73 -7.36
C LYS A 148 -11.35 -8.78 -8.45
N GLY A 149 -10.51 -9.80 -8.48
CA GLY A 149 -10.63 -10.91 -9.44
C GLY A 149 -9.81 -10.76 -10.72
N GLU A 150 -9.03 -9.69 -10.85
CA GLU A 150 -7.91 -9.69 -11.79
C GLU A 150 -6.79 -10.56 -11.19
N GLU A 151 -6.71 -11.83 -11.61
CA GLU A 151 -5.42 -12.50 -11.57
C GLU A 151 -4.50 -11.65 -12.44
N GLY A 152 -3.53 -10.98 -11.81
CA GLY A 152 -2.62 -10.09 -12.52
C GLY A 152 -2.23 -10.71 -13.84
N VAL A 153 -2.43 -9.96 -14.94
CA VAL A 153 -1.88 -10.32 -16.25
C VAL A 153 -0.40 -10.51 -15.99
N ASN A 154 -0.07 -11.77 -15.80
CA ASN A 154 1.25 -12.22 -15.53
C ASN A 154 1.95 -11.82 -16.82
N SER A 155 2.83 -10.84 -16.73
CA SER A 155 3.94 -10.70 -17.65
C SER A 155 4.79 -11.97 -17.50
N LYS A 156 4.21 -13.11 -17.88
CA LYS A 156 4.89 -14.29 -18.38
C LYS A 156 5.50 -13.85 -19.71
N ALA A 157 6.48 -12.95 -19.63
CA ALA A 157 7.71 -13.23 -20.33
C ALA A 157 8.15 -14.56 -19.71
N THR A 158 7.87 -15.61 -20.46
CA THR A 158 8.02 -16.99 -20.06
C THR A 158 9.43 -17.16 -19.51
N LEU A 159 9.59 -17.46 -18.22
CA LEU A 159 10.85 -17.98 -17.65
C LEU A 159 11.33 -19.24 -18.41
N SER A 160 10.46 -19.84 -19.22
CA SER A 160 10.76 -20.88 -20.22
C SER A 160 11.55 -20.39 -21.45
N GLU A 161 11.56 -19.10 -21.78
CA GLU A 161 12.25 -18.57 -22.97
C GLU A 161 13.67 -18.06 -22.64
N ILE A 162 13.95 -17.73 -21.37
CA ILE A 162 15.29 -17.31 -20.92
C ILE A 162 16.22 -18.52 -20.68
N ILE A 163 15.67 -19.72 -20.43
CA ILE A 163 16.47 -20.93 -20.21
C ILE A 163 16.85 -21.61 -21.54
N SER A 164 16.09 -21.41 -22.63
CA SER A 164 16.45 -21.95 -23.96
C SER A 164 17.56 -21.17 -24.67
N SER A 165 17.84 -19.91 -24.30
CA SER A 165 18.87 -19.10 -24.94
C SER A 165 20.27 -19.28 -24.34
N ILE A 166 20.41 -19.98 -23.20
CA ILE A 166 21.71 -20.19 -22.53
C ILE A 166 22.30 -21.59 -22.83
N VAL A 167 21.49 -22.56 -23.29
CA VAL A 167 21.99 -23.90 -23.66
C VAL A 167 22.38 -24.01 -25.14
N ALA A 168 22.02 -23.05 -25.99
CA ALA A 168 22.31 -23.09 -27.43
C ALA A 168 23.68 -22.49 -27.83
N SER A 169 24.45 -21.89 -26.92
CA SER A 169 25.75 -21.26 -27.24
C SER A 169 26.98 -22.09 -26.87
N TRP A 170 26.84 -23.35 -26.46
CA TRP A 170 27.96 -24.21 -26.04
C TRP A 170 27.97 -25.60 -26.70
N MET A 171 27.50 -25.73 -27.96
CA MET A 171 27.57 -27.03 -28.66
C MET A 171 27.71 -27.03 -30.19
N ILE A 172 28.22 -25.99 -30.86
CA ILE A 172 28.76 -26.16 -32.23
C ILE A 172 30.01 -25.29 -32.45
N LEU A 173 31.14 -25.99 -32.55
CA LEU A 173 32.54 -25.61 -32.86
C LEU A 173 33.36 -24.89 -31.78
#